data_AF-A0A117R7F6-F1
#
_entry.id   AF-A0A117R7F6-F1
#
_cell.length_a   1.000
_cell.length_b   1.000
_cell.length_c   1.000
_cell.angle_alpha   90.00
_cell.angle_beta   90.00
_cell.angle_gamma   90.00
#
_symmetry.space_group_name_H-M   'P 1'
#
loop_
_entity.id
_entity.type
_entity.pdbx_description
1 polymer ?
#
loop_
_entity_poly.entity_id
_entity_poly.type
_entity_poly.pdbx_seq_one_letter_code
_entity_poly.pdbx_strand_id
1 'polypeptide(L)'
;MELTIRDDFDRSRLPTLAGGPTAEQRAEVIWGPFRFNPRVEGVHQLGRAVAAFALLPGDRQRLVVEPSMRPSWYDDADGERRWRDDYRTEPIRLWAHCTAPGHKPWKLSFAVPQDGNWALGGT
;
A
#
# COMPACT_ATOMS: atom_id res chain seq x y z
N MET A 1 11.44 9.04 8.07
CA MET A 1 11.07 7.91 7.20
C MET A 1 9.63 8.10 6.78
N GLU A 2 9.34 7.98 5.48
CA GLU A 2 7.98 7.93 4.93
C GLU A 2 7.66 6.49 4.49
N LEU A 3 6.41 6.05 4.65
CA LEU A 3 5.95 4.75 4.17
C LEU A 3 4.89 4.91 3.10
N THR A 4 5.03 4.15 2.01
CA THR A 4 4.04 4.11 0.92
C THR A 4 3.72 2.67 0.53
N ILE A 5 2.45 2.38 0.26
CA ILE A 5 2.04 1.08 -0.27
C ILE A 5 2.61 0.89 -1.66
N ARG A 6 3.25 -0.26 -1.86
CA ARG A 6 3.92 -0.64 -3.09
C ARG A 6 2.98 -1.45 -3.98
N ASP A 7 2.77 -0.96 -5.19
CA ASP A 7 2.18 -1.73 -6.28
C ASP A 7 3.32 -2.30 -7.15
N ASP A 8 3.41 -3.63 -7.25
CA ASP A 8 4.48 -4.29 -8.03
C ASP A 8 4.24 -4.24 -9.54
N PHE A 9 3.00 -3.96 -9.94
CA PHE A 9 2.62 -3.80 -11.34
C PHE A 9 1.97 -2.44 -11.54
N ASP A 10 2.65 -1.57 -12.28
CA ASP A 10 2.16 -0.24 -12.64
C ASP A 10 1.04 -0.36 -13.68
N ARG A 11 -0.19 -0.40 -13.18
CA ARG A 11 -1.40 -0.50 -13.99
C ARG A 11 -1.77 0.82 -14.67
N SER A 12 -1.18 1.95 -14.30
CA SER A 12 -1.48 3.23 -14.94
C SER A 12 -1.08 3.21 -16.43
N ARG A 13 -0.02 2.47 -16.77
CA ARG A 13 0.54 2.34 -18.13
C ARG A 13 -0.24 1.40 -19.05
N LEU A 14 -1.26 0.71 -18.55
CA LEU A 14 -2.08 -0.15 -19.39
C LEU A 14 -2.84 0.69 -20.44
N PRO A 15 -3.06 0.16 -21.66
CA PRO A 15 -3.86 0.84 -22.66
C PRO A 15 -5.25 1.16 -22.12
N THR A 16 -5.69 2.41 -22.29
CA THR A 16 -7.06 2.81 -21.96
C THR A 16 -7.98 2.43 -23.12
N LEU A 17 -8.77 1.38 -22.94
CA LEU A 17 -9.79 0.93 -23.90
C LEU A 17 -11.07 1.77 -23.74
N ALA A 18 -11.84 1.93 -24.81
CA ALA A 18 -13.13 2.62 -24.76
C ALA A 18 -14.07 1.94 -23.75
N GLY A 19 -14.57 2.71 -22.79
CA GLY A 19 -15.43 2.22 -21.69
C GLY A 19 -14.67 1.60 -20.51
N GLY A 20 -13.34 1.52 -20.55
CA GLY A 20 -12.51 1.07 -19.43
C GLY A 20 -12.11 2.20 -18.46
N PRO A 21 -11.50 1.86 -17.30
CA PRO A 21 -11.00 2.86 -16.36
C PRO A 21 -9.88 3.70 -16.98
N THR A 22 -9.71 4.94 -16.55
CA THR A 22 -8.59 5.81 -16.95
C THR A 22 -7.29 5.44 -16.22
N ALA A 23 -6.17 6.03 -16.63
CA ALA A 23 -4.89 5.83 -15.97
C ALA A 23 -4.91 6.36 -14.52
N GLU A 24 -5.56 7.51 -14.31
CA GLU A 24 -5.74 8.14 -13.00
C GLU A 24 -6.59 7.25 -12.09
N GLN A 25 -7.73 6.76 -12.59
CA GLN A 25 -8.59 5.83 -11.84
C GLN A 25 -7.82 4.58 -11.41
N ARG A 26 -6.95 4.03 -12.28
CA ARG A 26 -6.10 2.87 -11.93
C ARG A 26 -5.03 3.20 -10.90
N ALA A 27 -4.49 4.43 -10.91
CA ALA A 27 -3.48 4.89 -9.95
C ALA A 27 -4.05 5.15 -8.54
N GLU A 28 -5.33 5.51 -8.45
CA GLU A 28 -6.03 5.72 -7.18
C GLU A 28 -6.29 4.41 -6.41
N VAL A 29 -6.32 3.28 -7.10
CA VAL A 29 -6.58 1.96 -6.49
C VAL A 29 -5.34 1.45 -5.77
N ILE A 30 -5.51 1.07 -4.50
CA ILE A 30 -4.52 0.29 -3.74
C ILE A 30 -4.66 -1.18 -4.12
N TRP A 31 -3.74 -1.70 -4.95
CA TRP A 31 -3.80 -3.07 -5.47
C TRP A 31 -3.21 -4.09 -4.48
N GLY A 32 -3.86 -4.21 -3.33
CA GLY A 32 -3.42 -5.08 -2.25
C GLY A 32 -4.52 -5.32 -1.21
N PRO A 33 -4.22 -6.10 -0.15
CA PRO A 33 -5.22 -6.49 0.84
C PRO A 33 -5.69 -5.33 1.73
N PHE A 34 -4.78 -4.39 2.04
CA PHE A 34 -4.99 -3.33 3.03
C PHE A 34 -4.49 -1.99 2.52
N ARG A 35 -5.07 -0.92 3.08
CA ARG A 35 -4.57 0.44 3.00
C ARG A 35 -4.31 1.00 4.41
N PHE A 36 -3.49 2.05 4.52
CA PHE A 36 -3.42 2.80 5.78
C PHE A 36 -4.76 3.44 6.08
N ASN A 37 -5.17 3.44 7.34
CA ASN A 37 -6.47 4.00 7.74
C ASN A 37 -6.47 5.53 7.52
N PRO A 38 -7.28 6.06 6.58
CA PRO A 38 -7.25 7.49 6.27
C PRO A 38 -7.80 8.40 7.37
N ARG A 39 -8.41 7.84 8.43
CA ARG A 39 -8.89 8.59 9.60
C ARG A 39 -7.78 8.84 10.62
N VAL A 40 -6.60 8.25 10.43
CA VAL A 40 -5.43 8.50 11.28
C VAL A 40 -4.68 9.72 10.76
N GLU A 41 -4.28 10.58 11.69
CA GLU A 41 -3.51 11.78 11.37
C GLU A 41 -2.21 11.45 10.59
N GLY A 42 -1.92 12.26 9.57
CA GLY A 42 -0.74 12.06 8.73
C GLY A 42 -0.88 10.96 7.68
N VAL A 43 -2.03 10.29 7.56
CA VAL A 43 -2.30 9.35 6.47
C VAL A 43 -2.91 10.07 5.27
N HIS A 44 -2.41 9.80 4.07
CA HIS A 44 -2.98 10.34 2.83
C HIS A 44 -4.44 9.90 2.64
N GLN A 45 -5.28 10.73 2.01
CA GLN A 45 -6.74 10.49 1.88
C GLN A 45 -7.11 9.12 1.30
N LEU A 46 -6.30 8.60 0.36
CA LEU A 46 -6.50 7.28 -0.24
C LEU A 46 -5.97 6.11 0.61
N GLY A 47 -5.28 6.39 1.71
CA GLY A 47 -4.60 5.39 2.54
C GLY A 47 -3.32 4.84 1.92
N ARG A 48 -2.77 5.50 0.89
CA ARG A 48 -1.56 5.04 0.17
C ARG A 48 -0.26 5.30 0.93
N ALA A 49 -0.20 6.38 1.69
CA ALA A 49 1.03 6.87 2.30
C ALA A 49 0.80 7.35 3.73
N VAL A 50 1.81 7.19 4.57
CA VAL A 50 1.90 7.75 5.91
C VAL A 50 2.99 8.82 5.87
N ALA A 51 2.68 10.01 6.38
CA ALA A 51 3.60 11.14 6.48
C ALA A 51 4.90 10.74 7.20
N ALA A 52 5.96 11.50 6.93
CA ALA A 52 7.27 11.18 7.48
C ALA A 52 7.28 11.20 9.02
N PHE A 53 7.81 10.14 9.63
CA PHE A 53 8.03 10.03 11.07
C PHE A 53 9.48 9.64 11.38
N ALA A 54 9.94 9.97 12.58
CA ALA A 54 11.26 9.55 13.07
C ALA A 54 11.20 8.11 13.59
N LEU A 55 12.23 7.32 13.29
CA LEU A 55 12.37 5.96 13.78
C LEU A 55 13.85 5.72 14.08
N LEU A 56 14.18 5.49 15.35
CA LEU A 56 15.54 5.20 15.79
C LEU A 56 15.84 3.69 15.65
N PRO A 57 17.13 3.28 15.65
CA PRO A 57 17.47 1.87 15.67
C PRO A 57 16.81 1.13 16.86
N GLY A 58 16.04 0.08 16.54
CA GLY A 58 15.31 -0.72 17.52
C GLY A 58 13.88 -0.26 17.79
N ASP A 59 13.50 0.94 17.35
CA ASP A 59 12.12 1.43 17.49
C ASP A 59 11.14 0.61 16.66
N ARG A 60 9.90 0.58 17.13
CA ARG A 60 8.77 -0.01 16.42
C ARG A 60 7.70 1.05 16.22
N GLN A 61 7.26 1.23 14.98
CA GLN A 61 6.09 2.03 14.66
C GLN A 61 4.88 1.12 14.47
N ARG A 62 3.80 1.39 15.21
CA ARG A 62 2.50 0.75 14.97
C ARG A 62 1.73 1.56 13.93
N LEU A 63 1.20 0.88 12.93
CA LEU A 63 0.41 1.47 11.86
C LEU A 63 -1.00 0.88 11.92
N VAL A 64 -2.00 1.71 11.71
CA VAL A 64 -3.39 1.26 11.61
C VAL A 64 -3.74 1.11 10.15
N VAL A 65 -4.25 -0.07 9.80
CA VAL A 65 -4.66 -0.41 8.44
C VAL A 65 -6.12 -0.80 8.42
N GLU A 66 -6.75 -0.66 7.26
CA GLU A 66 -8.10 -1.17 6.97
C GLU A 66 -8.10 -1.86 5.61
N PRO A 67 -9.06 -2.76 5.33
CA PRO A 67 -9.13 -3.44 4.04
C PRO A 67 -9.17 -2.42 2.88
N SER A 68 -8.42 -2.70 1.81
CA SER A 68 -8.46 -1.85 0.62
C SER A 68 -9.86 -1.84 0.00
N MET A 69 -10.22 -0.79 -0.73
CA MET A 69 -11.51 -0.76 -1.42
C MET A 69 -11.38 -1.41 -2.78
N ARG A 70 -12.37 -2.22 -3.18
CA ARG A 70 -12.47 -2.65 -4.57
C ARG A 70 -12.60 -1.42 -5.49
N PRO A 71 -12.10 -1.49 -6.73
CA PRO A 71 -12.39 -0.47 -7.73
C PRO A 71 -13.88 -0.36 -8.05
N SER A 72 -14.33 0.81 -8.46
CA SER A 72 -15.74 1.05 -8.80
C SER A 72 -16.22 0.23 -10.00
N TRP A 73 -15.34 -0.05 -10.97
CA TRP A 73 -15.61 -0.88 -12.15
C TRP A 73 -15.57 -2.40 -11.89
N TYR A 74 -15.49 -2.81 -10.62
CA TYR A 74 -15.81 -4.18 -10.17
C TYR A 74 -17.24 -4.17 -9.64
N ASP A 75 -18.20 -3.76 -10.48
CA ASP A 75 -19.58 -3.43 -10.11
C ASP A 75 -20.55 -4.64 -10.13
N ASP A 76 -20.06 -5.80 -10.57
CA ASP A 76 -20.82 -7.04 -10.48
C ASP A 76 -21.12 -7.45 -9.03
N ALA A 77 -22.15 -8.29 -8.84
CA ALA A 77 -22.63 -8.70 -7.52
C ALA A 77 -21.55 -9.40 -6.66
N ASP A 78 -20.51 -9.93 -7.30
CA ASP A 78 -19.44 -10.68 -6.67
C ASP A 78 -18.11 -9.89 -6.60
N GLY A 79 -18.08 -8.64 -7.08
CA GLY A 79 -16.85 -7.86 -7.25
C GLY A 79 -16.10 -7.64 -5.93
N GLU A 80 -16.84 -7.43 -4.83
CA GLU A 80 -16.25 -7.35 -3.49
C GLU A 80 -15.67 -8.68 -3.03
N ARG A 81 -16.41 -9.79 -3.20
CA ARG A 81 -15.93 -11.12 -2.83
C ARG A 81 -14.66 -11.49 -3.60
N ARG A 82 -14.68 -11.29 -4.92
CA ARG A 82 -13.54 -11.55 -5.81
C ARG A 82 -12.32 -10.72 -5.42
N TRP A 83 -12.51 -9.41 -5.17
CA TRP A 83 -11.42 -8.54 -4.71
C TRP A 83 -10.80 -9.02 -3.40
N ARG A 84 -11.64 -9.45 -2.44
CA ARG A 84 -11.16 -9.98 -1.16
C ARG A 84 -10.41 -11.29 -1.35
N ASP A 85 -10.92 -12.19 -2.19
CA ASP A 85 -10.32 -13.48 -2.47
C ASP A 85 -8.96 -13.35 -3.18
N ASP A 86 -8.84 -12.44 -4.15
CA ASP A 86 -7.61 -12.17 -4.90
C ASP A 86 -6.45 -11.73 -4.00
N TYR A 87 -6.75 -11.04 -2.89
CA TYR A 87 -5.74 -10.51 -1.96
C TYR A 87 -5.74 -11.18 -0.58
N ARG A 88 -6.55 -12.21 -0.36
CA ARG A 88 -6.77 -12.81 0.97
C ARG A 88 -5.48 -13.26 1.65
N THR A 89 -4.51 -13.77 0.90
CA THR A 89 -3.25 -14.31 1.43
C THR A 89 -2.04 -13.43 1.10
N GLU A 90 -2.27 -12.30 0.43
CA GLU A 90 -1.19 -11.42 0.01
C GLU A 90 -0.67 -10.59 1.19
N PRO A 91 0.64 -10.34 1.32
CA PRO A 91 1.15 -9.46 2.35
C PRO A 91 0.93 -7.99 1.99
N ILE A 92 1.05 -7.10 2.98
CA ILE A 92 1.10 -5.66 2.76
C ILE A 92 2.51 -5.31 2.26
N ARG A 93 2.62 -4.92 0.99
CA ARG A 93 3.90 -4.55 0.37
C ARG A 93 4.15 -3.07 0.54
N LEU A 94 5.32 -2.70 1.06
CA LEU A 94 5.65 -1.32 1.39
C LEU A 94 6.98 -0.90 0.77
N TRP A 95 7.05 0.38 0.40
CA TRP A 95 8.30 1.12 0.30
C TRP A 95 8.49 1.95 1.58
N ALA A 96 9.70 1.93 2.13
CA ALA A 96 10.17 2.95 3.06
C ALA A 96 11.13 3.89 2.34
N HIS A 97 10.79 5.18 2.34
CA HIS A 97 11.67 6.25 1.88
C HIS A 97 12.37 6.83 3.10
N CYS A 98 13.67 6.59 3.18
CA CYS A 98 14.48 6.87 4.35
C CYS A 98 15.42 8.05 4.09
N THR A 99 15.56 8.88 5.12
CA THR A 99 16.50 10.00 5.18
C THR A 99 17.17 9.99 6.54
N ALA A 100 18.45 10.32 6.58
CA ALA A 100 19.21 10.50 7.81
C ALA A 100 20.26 11.61 7.61
N PRO A 101 20.56 12.41 8.64
CA PRO A 101 21.58 13.46 8.55
C PRO A 101 22.92 12.90 8.08
N GLY A 102 23.53 13.53 7.07
CA GLY A 102 24.82 13.09 6.50
C GLY A 102 24.73 11.90 5.53
N HIS A 103 23.54 11.35 5.27
CA HIS A 103 23.35 10.23 4.35
C HIS A 103 22.49 10.63 3.14
N LYS A 104 22.83 10.09 1.96
CA LYS A 104 21.95 10.19 0.78
C LYS A 104 20.64 9.46 1.07
N PRO A 105 19.48 9.98 0.66
CA PRO A 105 18.21 9.27 0.79
C PRO A 105 18.27 7.88 0.15
N TRP A 106 17.60 6.91 0.75
CA TRP A 106 17.52 5.53 0.24
C TRP A 106 16.10 4.98 0.34
N LYS A 107 15.85 3.91 -0.40
CA LYS A 107 14.56 3.22 -0.41
C LYS A 107 14.75 1.76 -0.01
N LEU A 108 13.86 1.27 0.84
CA LEU A 108 13.77 -0.14 1.21
C LEU A 108 12.41 -0.67 0.78
N SER A 109 12.35 -1.88 0.25
CA SER A 109 11.09 -2.61 0.11
C SER A 109 11.01 -3.77 1.07
N PHE A 110 9.84 -3.98 1.63
CA PHE A 110 9.54 -5.15 2.45
C PHE A 110 8.06 -5.47 2.39
N ALA A 111 7.72 -6.66 2.86
CA ALA A 111 6.36 -7.15 2.95
C ALA A 111 6.03 -7.44 4.42
N VAL A 112 4.85 -7.00 4.86
CA VAL A 112 4.33 -7.25 6.20
C VAL A 112 3.17 -8.26 6.08
N PRO A 113 3.30 -9.47 6.63
CA PRO A 113 2.21 -10.43 6.73
C PRO A 113 0.95 -9.84 7.38
N GLN A 114 -0.22 -10.35 6.98
CA GLN A 114 -1.51 -9.84 7.47
C GLN A 114 -1.76 -10.15 8.95
N ASP A 115 -1.06 -11.15 9.51
CA ASP A 115 -1.12 -11.49 10.94
C ASP A 115 -0.33 -10.50 11.83
N GLY A 116 0.32 -9.50 11.21
CA GLY A 116 1.10 -8.48 11.91
C GLY A 116 2.45 -8.98 12.44
N ASN A 117 2.82 -10.23 12.16
CA ASN A 117 4.13 -10.75 12.52
C ASN A 117 5.15 -10.26 11.50
N TRP A 118 6.13 -9.49 11.97
CA TRP A 118 7.29 -9.15 11.14
C TRP A 118 8.09 -10.42 10.85
N ALA A 119 8.10 -10.86 9.59
CA ALA A 119 9.09 -11.82 9.14
C ALA A 119 10.45 -11.12 9.16
N LEU A 120 11.34 -11.52 10.07
CA LEU A 120 12.77 -11.23 10.00
C LEU A 120 13.34 -11.98 8.79
N GLY A 121 13.04 -11.48 7.59
CA GLY A 121 13.57 -11.99 6.33
C GLY A 121 14.79 -11.19 5.93
N GLY A 122 15.91 -11.43 6.62
CA GLY A 122 17.23 -10.96 6.23
C GLY A 122 18.22 -12.10 6.40
N THR A 123 18.51 -12.81 5.31
CA THR A 123 19.73 -13.58 5.14
C THR A 123 20.60 -12.87 4.12
#